data_AF-Q29439-F1
#
_entry.id   AF-Q29439-F1
#
_cell.length_a   1.000
_cell.length_b   1.000
_cell.length_c   1.000
_cell.angle_alpha   90.00
_cell.angle_beta   90.00
_cell.angle_gamma   90.00
#
_symmetry.space_group_name_H-M   'P 1'
#
loop_
_entity.id
_entity.type
_entity.pdbx_description
1 polymer ?
#
loop_
_entity_poly.entity_id
_entity_poly.type
_entity_poly.pdbx_seq_one_letter_code
_entity_poly.pdbx_strand_id
1 'polypeptide(L)'
;QGCGEQTMTLLAPTLAASRYLDKTEQWSLLPPETKDRAVDLIQKGYTRIQEFRKRDGSYGAWLHRDSSTWLTAFVLKILSLAQDQVGGSPEKLQETATWLLSQQRDDGSFHDPFPVMDRSMQGGLVGSD
;
A
#
# COMPACT_ATOMS: atom_id res chain seq x y z
N GLN A 1 -11.44 8.74 5.30
CA GLN A 1 -12.68 8.38 4.56
C GLN A 1 -12.28 7.89 3.18
N GLY A 2 -13.11 7.08 2.52
CA GLY A 2 -12.80 6.55 1.20
C GLY A 2 -12.52 5.05 1.14
N CYS A 3 -12.24 4.53 -0.04
CA CYS A 3 -11.97 3.12 -0.33
C CYS A 3 -10.48 2.75 -0.11
N GLY A 4 -10.10 1.49 -0.32
CA GLY A 4 -8.72 1.02 -0.22
C GLY A 4 -7.76 1.76 -1.14
N GLU A 5 -8.20 2.09 -2.37
CA GLU A 5 -7.42 2.88 -3.34
C GLU A 5 -7.08 4.26 -2.77
N GLN A 6 -8.10 5.01 -2.32
CA GLN A 6 -7.92 6.35 -1.76
C GLN A 6 -7.04 6.35 -0.49
N THR A 7 -7.12 5.29 0.30
CA THR A 7 -6.24 5.11 1.47
C THR A 7 -4.77 5.04 1.02
N MET A 8 -4.49 4.29 -0.04
CA MET A 8 -3.14 4.14 -0.57
C MET A 8 -2.61 5.39 -1.28
N THR A 9 -3.48 6.18 -1.92
CA THR A 9 -3.12 7.48 -2.52
C THR A 9 -2.57 8.47 -1.48
N LEU A 10 -3.01 8.36 -0.22
CA LEU A 10 -2.52 9.22 0.86
C LEU A 10 -1.35 8.59 1.63
N LEU A 11 -1.45 7.30 1.96
CA LEU A 11 -0.44 6.60 2.76
C LEU A 11 0.89 6.51 2.03
N ALA A 12 0.89 6.09 0.75
CA ALA A 12 2.13 5.80 0.03
C ALA A 12 3.02 7.05 -0.16
N PRO A 13 2.51 8.22 -0.59
CA PRO A 13 3.31 9.44 -0.65
C PRO A 13 3.77 9.93 0.72
N THR A 14 2.93 9.82 1.75
CA THR A 14 3.28 10.22 3.13
C THR A 14 4.46 9.40 3.64
N LEU A 15 4.41 8.07 3.46
CA LEU A 15 5.51 7.17 3.83
C LEU A 15 6.77 7.47 3.00
N ALA A 16 6.63 7.69 1.68
CA ALA A 16 7.76 8.01 0.82
C ALA A 16 8.45 9.32 1.24
N ALA A 17 7.69 10.37 1.53
CA ALA A 17 8.20 11.65 2.02
C ALA A 17 8.87 11.51 3.39
N SER A 18 8.24 10.80 4.33
CA SER A 18 8.81 10.52 5.64
C SER A 18 10.16 9.78 5.53
N ARG A 19 10.22 8.71 4.73
CA ARG A 19 11.45 7.95 4.49
C ARG A 19 12.52 8.77 3.77
N TYR A 20 12.14 9.68 2.88
CA TYR A 20 13.09 10.60 2.26
C TYR A 20 13.72 11.51 3.30
N LEU A 21 12.90 12.18 4.14
CA LEU A 21 13.38 13.08 5.19
C LEU A 21 14.23 12.36 6.25
N ASP A 22 13.88 11.11 6.57
CA ASP A 22 14.72 10.25 7.44
C ASP A 22 16.09 9.99 6.81
N LYS A 23 16.13 9.60 5.53
CA LYS A 23 17.39 9.25 4.84
C LYS A 23 18.27 10.44 4.49
N THR A 24 17.68 11.63 4.35
CA THR A 24 18.42 12.87 4.06
C THR A 24 18.70 13.69 5.31
N GLU A 25 18.22 13.25 6.48
CA GLU A 25 18.35 13.95 7.76
C GLU A 25 17.78 15.38 7.75
N GLN A 26 16.77 15.63 6.90
CA GLN A 26 16.21 16.97 6.65
C GLN A 26 15.05 17.37 7.55
N TRP A 27 14.72 16.58 8.58
CA TRP A 27 13.66 16.93 9.53
C TRP A 27 13.90 18.24 10.28
N SER A 28 15.17 18.62 10.51
CA SER A 28 15.55 19.88 11.16
C SER A 28 15.19 21.13 10.35
N LEU A 29 14.90 20.99 9.05
CA LEU A 29 14.47 22.07 8.17
C LEU A 29 12.96 22.36 8.29
N LEU A 30 12.22 21.53 9.02
CA LEU A 30 10.77 21.61 9.19
C LEU A 30 10.41 21.88 10.66
N PRO A 31 9.18 22.36 10.95
CA PRO A 31 8.69 22.47 12.32
C PRO A 31 8.79 21.12 13.06
N PRO A 32 9.23 21.10 14.33
CA PRO A 32 9.46 19.85 15.08
C PRO A 32 8.27 18.89 15.10
N GLU A 33 7.05 19.42 15.09
CA GLU A 33 5.80 18.66 15.16
C GLU A 33 5.48 17.90 13.87
N THR A 34 6.19 18.22 12.77
CA THR A 34 5.95 17.62 11.45
C THR A 34 6.27 16.13 11.44
N LYS A 35 7.29 15.71 12.18
CA LYS A 35 7.68 14.29 12.28
C LYS A 35 6.61 13.47 12.99
N ASP A 36 6.14 13.94 14.15
CA ASP A 36 5.08 13.27 14.91
C ASP A 36 3.78 13.19 14.11
N ARG A 37 3.45 14.26 13.37
CA ARG A 37 2.31 14.27 12.46
C ARG A 37 2.46 13.23 11.35
N ALA A 38 3.64 13.07 10.76
CA ALA A 38 3.89 12.07 9.73
C ALA A 38 3.70 10.65 10.28
N VAL A 39 4.21 10.36 11.50
CA VAL A 39 4.02 9.07 12.17
C VAL A 39 2.53 8.78 12.41
N ASP A 40 1.77 9.75 12.92
CA ASP A 40 0.32 9.60 13.14
C ASP A 40 -0.45 9.33 11.84
N LEU A 41 -0.10 10.03 10.75
CA LEU A 41 -0.71 9.79 9.44
C LEU A 41 -0.40 8.39 8.89
N ILE A 42 0.84 7.92 9.04
CA ILE A 42 1.26 6.58 8.62
C ILE A 42 0.53 5.52 9.45
N GLN A 43 0.42 5.71 10.77
CA GLN A 43 -0.32 4.81 11.66
C GLN A 43 -1.80 4.75 11.28
N LYS A 44 -2.44 5.89 11.03
CA LYS A 44 -3.85 5.96 10.60
C LYS A 44 -4.06 5.27 9.25
N GLY A 45 -3.19 5.52 8.28
CA GLY A 45 -3.24 4.88 6.97
C GLY A 45 -3.04 3.36 7.06
N TYR A 46 -2.08 2.92 7.87
CA TYR A 46 -1.83 1.49 8.15
C TYR A 46 -3.07 0.83 8.74
N THR A 47 -3.64 1.38 9.81
CA THR A 47 -4.84 0.81 10.44
C THR A 47 -6.00 0.76 9.46
N ARG A 48 -6.19 1.84 8.68
CA ARG A 48 -7.29 1.94 7.72
C ARG A 48 -7.16 0.94 6.57
N ILE A 49 -5.98 0.72 6.01
CA ILE A 49 -5.84 -0.23 4.88
C ILE A 49 -6.11 -1.67 5.34
N GLN A 50 -5.82 -2.00 6.61
CA GLN A 50 -6.13 -3.32 7.16
C GLN A 50 -7.63 -3.63 7.20
N GLU A 51 -8.50 -2.62 7.24
CA GLU A 51 -9.96 -2.80 7.14
C GLU A 51 -10.42 -3.26 5.75
N PHE A 52 -9.56 -3.13 4.73
CA PHE A 52 -9.80 -3.61 3.36
C PHE A 52 -9.10 -4.94 3.06
N ARG A 53 -8.38 -5.50 4.03
CA ARG A 53 -7.73 -6.80 3.89
C ARG A 53 -8.78 -7.92 3.90
N LYS A 54 -8.77 -8.78 2.88
CA LYS A 54 -9.61 -9.97 2.83
C LYS A 54 -8.99 -11.13 3.62
N ARG A 55 -9.77 -12.20 3.80
CA ARG A 55 -9.37 -13.38 4.58
C ARG A 55 -8.17 -14.11 3.99
N ASP A 56 -7.99 -14.05 2.67
CA ASP A 56 -6.89 -14.66 1.93
C ASP A 56 -5.65 -13.76 1.83
N GLY A 57 -5.66 -12.58 2.47
CA GLY A 57 -4.55 -11.63 2.43
C GLY A 57 -4.57 -10.67 1.24
N SER A 58 -5.57 -10.76 0.36
CA SER A 58 -5.71 -9.88 -0.80
C SER A 58 -6.44 -8.57 -0.49
N TYR A 59 -6.31 -7.59 -1.39
CA TYR A 59 -6.94 -6.28 -1.28
C TYR A 59 -7.74 -5.93 -2.54
N GLY A 60 -8.86 -5.25 -2.33
CA GLY A 60 -9.66 -4.58 -3.35
C GLY A 60 -10.04 -3.17 -2.89
N ALA A 61 -10.62 -2.37 -3.78
CA ALA A 61 -11.07 -1.03 -3.42
C ALA A 61 -12.08 -1.06 -2.25
N TRP A 62 -12.98 -2.05 -2.25
CA TRP A 62 -13.88 -2.34 -1.13
C TRP A 62 -13.83 -3.83 -0.80
N LEU A 63 -14.24 -4.21 0.41
CA LEU A 63 -14.29 -5.61 0.83
C LEU A 63 -15.20 -6.49 -0.06
N HIS A 64 -16.28 -5.92 -0.59
CA HIS A 64 -17.24 -6.62 -1.44
C HIS A 64 -16.89 -6.60 -2.94
N ARG A 65 -15.84 -5.86 -3.34
CA ARG A 65 -15.32 -5.87 -4.70
C ARG A 65 -14.25 -6.94 -4.81
N ASP A 66 -14.12 -7.58 -5.96
CA ASP A 66 -13.04 -8.53 -6.23
C ASP A 66 -11.65 -7.91 -6.03
N SER A 67 -10.68 -8.79 -5.76
CA SER A 67 -9.32 -8.38 -5.42
C SER A 67 -8.56 -7.94 -6.66
N SER A 68 -7.76 -6.88 -6.51
CA SER A 68 -6.83 -6.43 -7.55
C SER A 68 -5.43 -6.95 -7.24
N THR A 69 -4.82 -7.62 -8.22
CA THR A 69 -3.42 -8.08 -8.12
C THR A 69 -2.48 -6.88 -7.94
N TRP A 70 -2.68 -5.82 -8.72
CA TRP A 70 -1.87 -4.61 -8.65
C TRP A 70 -2.01 -3.89 -7.31
N LEU A 71 -3.24 -3.71 -6.81
CA LEU A 71 -3.46 -3.05 -5.51
C LEU A 71 -2.86 -3.87 -4.37
N THR A 72 -3.03 -5.20 -4.41
CA THR A 72 -2.48 -6.10 -3.38
C THR A 72 -0.96 -6.01 -3.34
N ALA A 73 -0.29 -6.02 -4.50
CA ALA A 73 1.16 -5.83 -4.61
C ALA A 73 1.61 -4.44 -4.11
N PHE A 74 0.85 -3.40 -4.44
CA PHE A 74 1.14 -2.05 -3.99
C PHE A 74 1.03 -1.90 -2.47
N VAL A 75 -0.04 -2.44 -1.87
CA VAL A 75 -0.23 -2.48 -0.41
C VAL A 75 0.92 -3.25 0.25
N LEU A 76 1.25 -4.45 -0.23
CA LEU A 76 2.35 -5.26 0.33
C LEU A 76 3.67 -4.48 0.35
N LYS A 77 4.03 -3.82 -0.76
CA LYS A 77 5.24 -3.00 -0.86
C LYS A 77 5.26 -1.90 0.20
N ILE A 78 4.18 -1.13 0.32
CA ILE A 78 4.09 0.01 1.23
C ILE A 78 4.09 -0.44 2.69
N LEU A 79 3.32 -1.47 3.03
CA LEU A 79 3.28 -2.00 4.40
C LEU A 79 4.62 -2.62 4.82
N SER A 80 5.32 -3.31 3.91
CA SER A 80 6.67 -3.82 4.18
C SER A 80 7.66 -2.69 4.49
N LEU A 81 7.53 -1.54 3.82
CA LEU A 81 8.36 -0.36 4.09
C LEU A 81 7.95 0.41 5.35
N ALA A 82 6.70 0.28 5.81
CA ALA A 82 6.20 0.91 7.03
C ALA A 82 6.40 0.03 8.28
N GLN A 83 6.83 -1.22 8.10
CA GLN A 83 6.93 -2.23 9.15
C GLN A 83 7.77 -1.75 10.35
N ASP A 84 8.91 -1.10 10.09
CA ASP A 84 9.81 -0.57 11.11
C ASP A 84 9.19 0.59 11.92
N GLN A 85 8.22 1.31 11.34
CA GLN A 85 7.58 2.47 11.96
C GLN A 85 6.30 2.10 12.72
N VAL A 86 5.58 1.06 12.26
CA VAL A 86 4.22 0.74 12.76
C VAL A 86 4.14 -0.57 13.55
N GLY A 87 5.16 -1.45 13.47
CA GLY A 87 5.19 -2.70 14.24
C GLY A 87 4.08 -3.68 13.87
N GLY A 88 3.79 -3.83 12.56
CA GLY A 88 2.75 -4.74 12.05
C GLY A 88 3.05 -6.22 12.28
N SER A 89 2.09 -7.11 11.95
CA SER A 89 2.32 -8.57 11.98
C SER A 89 3.00 -9.02 10.69
N PRO A 90 4.22 -9.58 10.74
CA PRO A 90 4.91 -10.12 9.57
C PRO A 90 4.14 -11.25 8.88
N GLU A 91 3.39 -12.04 9.65
CA GLU A 91 2.58 -13.15 9.17
C GLU A 91 1.51 -12.66 8.18
N LYS A 92 0.87 -11.51 8.47
CA LYS A 92 -0.11 -10.93 7.55
C LYS A 92 0.49 -10.53 6.21
N LEU A 93 1.73 -10.05 6.19
CA LEU A 93 2.45 -9.71 4.96
C LEU A 93 2.84 -10.97 4.17
N GLN A 94 3.23 -12.05 4.87
CA GLN A 94 3.54 -13.34 4.26
C GLN A 94 2.31 -13.97 3.59
N GLU A 95 1.15 -13.91 4.25
CA GLU A 95 -0.13 -14.33 3.66
C GLU A 95 -0.46 -13.53 2.39
N THR A 96 -0.28 -12.20 2.42
CA THR A 96 -0.47 -11.34 1.25
C THR A 96 0.51 -11.68 0.11
N ALA A 97 1.78 -11.95 0.43
CA ALA A 97 2.76 -12.40 -0.56
C ALA A 97 2.39 -13.77 -1.15
N THR A 98 1.90 -14.70 -0.32
CA THR A 98 1.44 -16.03 -0.74
C THR A 98 0.27 -15.92 -1.71
N TRP A 99 -0.68 -15.02 -1.44
CA TRP A 99 -1.78 -14.75 -2.36
C TRP A 99 -1.29 -14.18 -3.69
N LEU A 100 -0.30 -13.28 -3.69
CA LEU A 100 0.26 -12.77 -4.95
C LEU A 100 0.91 -13.87 -5.77
N LEU A 101 1.69 -14.77 -5.14
CA LEU A 101 2.31 -15.90 -5.82
C LEU A 101 1.28 -16.83 -6.48
N SER A 102 0.08 -16.96 -5.92
CA SER A 102 -1.00 -17.74 -6.55
C SER A 102 -1.64 -17.04 -7.77
N GLN A 103 -1.34 -15.76 -8.01
CA GLN A 103 -1.76 -15.03 -9.22
C GLN A 103 -0.76 -15.14 -10.38
N GLN A 104 0.37 -15.84 -10.19
CA GLN A 104 1.34 -16.09 -11.25
C GLN A 104 0.82 -17.17 -12.21
N ARG A 105 0.97 -16.94 -13.52
CA ARG A 105 0.61 -17.89 -14.58
C ARG A 105 1.79 -18.81 -14.91
N ASP A 106 1.52 -19.88 -15.65
CA ASP A 106 2.53 -20.86 -16.07
C ASP A 106 3.69 -20.26 -16.89
N ASP A 107 3.45 -19.14 -17.58
CA ASP A 107 4.46 -18.39 -18.34
C ASP A 107 5.29 -17.42 -17.46
N GLY A 108 5.04 -17.40 -16.15
CA GLY A 108 5.70 -16.53 -15.19
C GLY A 108 5.12 -15.12 -15.08
N SER A 109 4.15 -14.74 -15.92
CA SER A 109 3.48 -13.45 -15.84
C SER A 109 2.46 -13.38 -14.69
N PHE A 110 2.14 -12.16 -14.25
CA PHE A 110 1.06 -11.91 -13.30
C PHE A 110 -0.12 -11.25 -14.00
N HIS A 111 -1.34 -11.68 -13.69
CA HIS A 111 -2.56 -11.12 -14.25
C HIS A 111 -3.39 -10.42 -13.18
N ASP A 112 -3.99 -9.28 -13.54
CA ASP A 112 -4.94 -8.56 -12.69
C ASP A 112 -6.34 -8.61 -13.34
N PRO A 113 -7.23 -9.51 -12.90
CA PRO A 113 -8.55 -9.65 -13.49
C PRO A 113 -9.50 -8.51 -13.09
N PHE A 114 -9.26 -7.87 -11.94
CA PHE A 114 -10.12 -6.80 -11.40
C PHE A 114 -9.28 -5.61 -10.95
N PRO A 115 -8.66 -4.90 -11.89
CA PRO A 115 -7.78 -3.80 -11.58
C PRO A 115 -8.50 -2.64 -10.88
N VAL A 116 -7.69 -1.76 -10.30
CA VAL A 116 -8.15 -0.55 -9.61
C VAL A 116 -9.04 0.31 -10.48
N MET A 117 -9.99 1.00 -9.86
CA MET A 117 -10.94 1.89 -10.53
C MET A 117 -10.26 3.19 -10.91
N ASP A 118 -9.53 3.81 -9.97
CA ASP A 118 -8.73 4.98 -10.27
C ASP A 118 -7.39 4.57 -10.89
N ARG A 119 -7.41 4.46 -12.22
CA ARG A 119 -6.24 4.12 -13.03
C ARG A 119 -5.11 5.15 -12.97
N SER A 120 -5.38 6.38 -12.57
CA SER A 120 -4.34 7.40 -12.40
C SER A 120 -3.31 7.00 -11.35
N MET A 121 -3.72 6.21 -10.35
CA MET A 121 -2.81 5.66 -9.33
C MET A 121 -1.75 4.72 -9.91
N GLN A 122 -2.02 4.13 -11.08
CA GLN A 122 -1.07 3.25 -11.75
C GLN A 122 -0.02 4.03 -12.56
N GLY A 123 -0.17 5.36 -12.69
CA GLY A 123 0.74 6.21 -13.45
C GLY A 123 0.91 5.72 -14.89
N GLY A 124 2.16 5.64 -15.36
CA GLY A 124 2.48 5.20 -16.72
C GLY A 124 2.34 3.70 -16.98
N LEU A 125 1.80 2.91 -16.04
CA LEU A 125 1.54 1.47 -16.27
C LEU A 125 0.32 1.22 -17.15
N VAL A 126 -0.57 2.21 -17.28
CA VAL A 126 -1.67 2.13 -18.23
C VAL A 126 -1.11 2.52 -19.59
N GLY A 127 -0.99 1.53 -20.49
CA GLY A 127 -0.58 1.76 -21.86
C GLY A 127 -1.51 2.77 -22.55
N SER A 128 -0.94 3.55 -23.47
CA SER A 128 -1.73 4.17 -24.53
C SER A 128 -1.80 3.11 -25.62
N ASP A 129 -2.92 2.39 -25.69
CA ASP A 129 -3.28 1.65 -26.90
C ASP A 129 -3.69 2.64 -28.01
#